data_AF-A0A7V8NP58-F1
#
_entry.id   AF-A0A7V8NP58-F1
#
_cell.length_a   1.000
_cell.length_b   1.000
_cell.length_c   1.000
_cell.angle_alpha   90.00
_cell.angle_beta   90.00
_cell.angle_gamma   90.00
#
_symmetry.space_group_name_H-M   'P 1'
#
loop_
_entity.id
_entity.type
_entity.pdbx_description
1 polymer ?
#
loop_
_entity_poly.entity_id
_entity_poly.type
_entity_poly.pdbx_seq_one_letter_code
_entity_poly.pdbx_strand_id
1 'polypeptide(L)'
;MSNGDQGTPGPPDIATIQVTVKDINCPDTPTELPFATLDPFFRDLFCQFNKTWGLGRWTSEVLAGLLVTASAAVMVLSHVVLLILNPFVLGLSQVVFTFLDSLRKELDQSFALLASSVLNELLGTDFTVQHLAAGADINAHLARAQEIGFLFHRQLLTEFLQSTGMTLDPSGGGFSEPTGPTGAVERITPMSGVRAAARFSGLAINFATANGIIATLAGLVPEVHLDEIREIGEEVAKNLGLGRLQRLALAPIIQILLAEPYKWFINEISRPTQLKLGEVVNPFSGAVMPAPLLWRSLAREGYSDDKIAALLELHRKKPGESDILTLFEGGHYDDARVQTELRRLGYDDTGASVKFEADHLKAQRPYQDEVRAAVVAAYADGHIERGELEGIVNSIPLSADERALVLIAADYKRKVPNKHLTVAQLETALEQGIIDVAEFNAALSVLGYSMDDHYILLLLTLNKLNKLKEAAAAKAARAAAKAAKGGATPPPTSTPTVP
;
A
#
# COMPACT_ATOMS: atom_id res chain seq x y z
N MET A 1 29.75 16.32 -3.44
CA MET A 1 28.65 17.31 -3.41
C MET A 1 27.67 16.87 -2.34
N SER A 2 27.34 17.76 -1.41
CA SER A 2 26.61 17.47 -0.16
C SER A 2 25.11 17.28 -0.41
N ASN A 3 24.52 16.22 0.15
CA ASN A 3 23.08 15.96 0.10
C ASN A 3 22.33 16.93 1.02
N GLY A 4 21.53 17.81 0.43
CA GLY A 4 20.65 18.73 1.12
C GLY A 4 19.36 18.03 1.55
N ASP A 5 19.18 17.95 2.86
CA ASP A 5 17.99 17.50 3.57
C ASP A 5 16.88 18.56 3.41
N GLN A 6 15.79 18.23 2.71
CA GLN A 6 14.62 19.10 2.60
C GLN A 6 13.53 18.66 3.58
N GLY A 7 13.52 19.32 4.74
CA GLY A 7 12.50 19.18 5.76
C GLY A 7 11.11 19.60 5.25
N THR A 8 10.10 18.82 5.63
CA THR A 8 8.67 19.08 5.42
C THR A 8 8.22 20.39 6.12
N PRO A 9 7.38 21.22 5.49
CA PRO A 9 6.85 22.42 6.13
C PRO A 9 5.85 22.05 7.23
N GLY A 10 6.12 22.52 8.45
CA GLY A 10 5.18 22.45 9.57
C GLY A 10 3.98 23.40 9.40
N PRO A 11 2.89 23.19 10.17
CA PRO A 11 1.69 24.01 10.09
C PRO A 11 1.97 25.47 10.48
N PRO A 12 1.23 26.45 9.90
CA PRO A 12 1.46 27.86 10.15
C PRO A 12 1.20 28.24 11.61
N ASP A 13 2.16 28.96 12.18
CA ASP A 13 2.15 29.51 13.53
C ASP A 13 1.14 30.68 13.63
N ILE A 14 0.19 30.59 14.56
CA ILE A 14 -0.83 31.63 14.83
C ILE A 14 -0.21 32.67 15.76
N ALA A 15 0.89 33.27 15.31
CA ALA A 15 1.52 34.38 15.99
C ALA A 15 1.17 35.68 15.24
N THR A 16 0.44 36.56 15.95
CA THR A 16 0.32 38.00 15.70
C THR A 16 -0.70 38.46 14.65
N ILE A 17 -1.99 38.52 15.04
CA ILE A 17 -2.91 39.52 14.46
C ILE A 17 -2.54 40.86 15.10
N GLN A 18 -1.77 41.70 14.40
CA GLN A 18 -1.58 43.09 14.82
C GLN A 18 -2.79 43.92 14.41
N VAL A 19 -3.67 44.19 15.38
CA VAL A 19 -4.72 45.19 15.24
C VAL A 19 -4.04 46.56 15.22
N THR A 20 -3.92 47.15 14.03
CA THR A 20 -3.40 48.51 13.88
C THR A 20 -4.49 49.49 14.31
N VAL A 21 -4.44 49.92 15.57
CA VAL A 21 -5.27 51.04 16.04
C VAL A 21 -4.77 52.29 15.32
N LYS A 22 -5.62 52.88 14.49
CA LYS A 22 -5.28 54.12 13.76
C LYS A 22 -5.27 55.27 14.77
N ASP A 23 -4.07 55.69 15.18
CA ASP A 23 -3.92 56.83 16.08
C ASP A 23 -4.56 58.09 15.48
N ILE A 24 -5.64 58.56 16.11
CA ILE A 24 -6.30 59.80 15.75
C ILE A 24 -5.41 60.94 16.25
N ASN A 25 -4.51 61.39 15.37
CA ASN A 25 -3.63 62.51 15.66
C ASN A 25 -4.47 63.81 15.72
N CYS A 26 -4.71 64.34 16.92
CA CYS A 26 -5.29 65.65 17.16
C CYS A 26 -4.15 66.66 17.37
N PRO A 27 -3.71 67.38 16.33
CA PRO A 27 -2.72 68.45 16.51
C PRO A 27 -3.41 69.60 17.25
N ASP A 28 -2.73 70.16 18.24
CA ASP A 28 -3.17 71.29 19.11
C ASP A 28 -3.90 70.91 20.42
N THR A 29 -3.52 69.79 21.04
CA THR A 29 -3.81 69.57 22.46
C THR A 29 -2.73 70.20 23.36
N PRO A 30 -3.10 70.96 24.40
CA PRO A 30 -2.14 71.52 25.36
C PRO A 30 -1.41 70.42 26.14
N THR A 31 -0.08 70.40 26.11
CA THR A 31 0.76 69.46 26.87
C THR A 31 0.84 69.74 28.38
N GLU A 32 0.11 70.74 28.90
CA GLU A 32 0.30 71.24 30.28
C GLU A 32 -0.63 70.61 31.33
N LEU A 33 -1.64 69.83 30.92
CA LEU A 33 -2.36 68.95 31.85
C LEU A 33 -1.80 67.54 31.70
N PRO A 34 -1.56 66.78 32.79
CA PRO A 34 -1.06 65.41 32.71
C PRO A 34 -2.14 64.50 32.08
N PHE A 35 -2.18 64.46 30.75
CA PHE A 35 -3.17 63.73 29.96
C PHE A 35 -3.12 62.21 30.15
N ALA A 36 -2.11 61.70 30.85
CA ALA A 36 -2.03 60.29 31.23
C ALA A 36 -3.18 59.85 32.17
N THR A 37 -3.93 60.78 32.77
CA THR A 37 -5.02 60.46 33.71
C THR A 37 -6.44 60.82 33.23
N LEU A 38 -6.59 61.39 32.03
CA LEU A 38 -7.92 61.73 31.50
C LEU A 38 -8.55 60.53 30.79
N ASP A 39 -9.84 60.29 31.06
CA ASP A 39 -10.64 59.22 30.47
C ASP A 39 -10.60 59.30 28.92
N PRO A 40 -10.25 58.21 28.20
CA PRO A 40 -10.27 58.16 26.74
C PRO A 40 -11.55 58.73 26.13
N PHE A 41 -12.69 58.58 26.81
CA PHE A 41 -13.98 59.09 26.34
C PHE A 41 -14.05 60.63 26.33
N PHE A 42 -13.45 61.30 27.33
CA PHE A 42 -13.33 62.76 27.34
C PHE A 42 -12.49 63.25 26.16
N ARG A 43 -11.37 62.57 25.90
CA ARG A 43 -10.44 62.93 24.83
C ARG A 43 -11.09 62.85 23.45
N ASP A 44 -11.84 61.78 23.18
CA ASP A 44 -12.52 61.59 21.91
C ASP A 44 -13.65 62.61 21.70
N LEU A 45 -14.45 62.89 22.73
CA LEU A 45 -15.48 63.93 22.68
C LEU A 45 -14.90 65.33 22.48
N PHE A 46 -13.82 65.66 23.20
CA PHE A 46 -13.14 66.94 23.03
C PHE A 46 -12.61 67.12 21.60
N CYS A 47 -11.93 66.09 21.06
CA CYS A 47 -11.45 66.10 19.68
C CYS A 47 -12.60 66.22 18.67
N GLN A 48 -13.73 65.56 18.92
CA GLN A 48 -14.89 65.64 18.05
C GLN A 48 -15.50 67.05 18.03
N PHE A 49 -15.69 67.68 19.20
CA PHE A 49 -16.23 69.04 19.30
C PHE A 49 -15.30 70.10 18.71
N ASN A 50 -14.01 70.01 18.99
CA ASN A 50 -13.04 70.99 18.52
C ASN A 50 -12.85 70.86 16.99
N LYS A 51 -12.55 69.66 16.49
CA LYS A 51 -12.17 69.47 15.09
C LYS A 51 -13.37 69.39 14.15
N THR A 52 -14.43 68.71 14.56
CA THR A 52 -15.55 68.44 13.67
C THR A 52 -16.56 69.59 13.67
N TRP A 53 -16.75 70.24 14.81
CA TRP A 53 -17.76 71.30 14.96
C TRP A 53 -17.16 72.70 15.01
N GLY A 54 -15.82 72.82 14.97
CA GLY A 54 -15.12 74.11 14.96
C GLY A 54 -15.31 74.93 16.23
N LEU A 55 -15.70 74.28 17.33
CA LEU A 55 -15.94 74.96 18.59
C LEU A 55 -14.61 75.36 19.22
N GLY A 56 -14.56 76.60 19.74
CA GLY A 56 -13.39 77.10 20.45
C GLY A 56 -12.95 76.16 21.57
N ARG A 57 -11.66 76.11 21.84
CA ARG A 57 -11.08 75.16 22.80
C ARG A 57 -11.79 75.14 24.15
N TRP A 58 -12.04 76.31 24.72
CA TRP A 58 -12.74 76.42 26.01
C TRP A 58 -14.16 75.82 25.97
N THR A 59 -14.93 76.10 24.92
CA THR A 59 -16.29 75.55 24.76
C THR A 59 -16.27 74.03 24.61
N SER A 60 -15.28 73.50 23.89
CA SER A 60 -15.11 72.05 23.67
C SER A 60 -14.72 71.33 24.97
N GLU A 61 -13.85 71.92 25.80
CA GLU A 61 -13.46 71.37 27.12
C GLU A 61 -14.67 71.30 28.07
N VAL A 62 -15.47 72.37 28.15
CA VAL A 62 -16.64 72.44 29.02
C VAL A 62 -17.73 71.45 28.60
N LEU A 63 -18.02 71.35 27.30
CA LEU A 63 -19.05 70.43 26.79
C LEU A 63 -18.65 68.97 26.95
N ALA A 64 -17.39 68.62 26.66
CA ALA A 64 -16.88 67.28 26.92
C ALA A 64 -16.97 66.95 28.41
N GLY A 65 -16.61 67.88 29.30
CA GLY A 65 -16.66 67.68 30.75
C GLY A 65 -18.08 67.43 31.28
N LEU A 66 -19.05 68.23 30.82
CA LEU A 66 -20.46 68.05 31.18
C LEU A 66 -21.01 66.71 30.72
N LEU A 67 -20.69 66.27 29.50
CA LEU A 67 -21.16 65.00 28.97
C LEU A 67 -20.57 63.79 29.68
N VAL A 68 -19.27 63.81 29.99
CA VAL A 68 -18.63 62.76 30.78
C VAL A 68 -19.22 62.69 32.20
N THR A 69 -19.51 63.84 32.79
CA THR A 69 -20.14 63.90 34.12
C THR A 69 -21.57 63.36 34.09
N ALA A 70 -22.34 63.68 33.04
CA ALA A 70 -23.68 63.15 32.84
C ALA A 70 -23.68 61.63 32.58
N SER A 71 -22.75 61.11 31.78
CA SER A 71 -22.65 59.66 31.53
C SER A 71 -22.24 58.90 32.78
N ALA A 72 -21.29 59.43 33.56
CA ALA A 72 -20.90 58.85 34.85
C ALA A 72 -22.09 58.82 35.82
N ALA A 73 -22.88 59.90 35.88
CA ALA A 73 -24.09 59.95 36.69
C ALA A 73 -25.12 58.89 36.25
N VAL A 74 -25.34 58.71 34.94
CA VAL A 74 -26.23 57.67 34.40
C VAL A 74 -25.73 56.26 34.72
N MET A 75 -24.42 56.01 34.62
CA MET A 75 -23.85 54.69 34.97
C MET A 75 -24.03 54.37 36.45
N VAL A 76 -23.79 55.35 37.33
CA VAL A 76 -24.03 55.21 38.78
C VAL A 76 -25.51 54.98 39.04
N LEU A 77 -26.40 55.74 38.41
CA LEU A 77 -27.85 55.59 38.57
C LEU A 77 -28.32 54.22 38.06
N SER A 78 -27.79 53.74 36.95
CA SER A 78 -28.06 52.40 36.41
C SER A 78 -27.58 51.31 37.36
N HIS A 79 -26.41 51.46 37.99
CA HIS A 79 -25.91 50.50 38.97
C HIS A 79 -26.76 50.50 40.23
N VAL A 80 -27.21 51.67 40.69
CA VAL A 80 -28.13 51.81 41.83
C VAL A 80 -29.49 51.19 41.51
N VAL A 81 -30.03 51.44 40.32
CA VAL A 81 -31.29 50.81 39.85
C VAL A 81 -31.15 49.30 39.74
N LEU A 82 -30.04 48.79 39.19
CA LEU A 82 -29.77 47.35 39.14
C LEU A 82 -29.63 46.76 40.55
N LEU A 83 -28.94 47.42 41.48
CA LEU A 83 -28.83 46.99 42.87
C LEU A 83 -30.19 46.93 43.59
N ILE A 84 -31.08 47.89 43.30
CA ILE A 84 -32.43 47.95 43.86
C ILE A 84 -33.35 46.89 43.21
N LEU A 85 -33.22 46.66 41.91
CA LEU A 85 -34.05 45.69 41.18
C LEU A 85 -33.59 44.24 41.34
N ASN A 86 -32.30 43.99 41.58
CA ASN A 86 -31.75 42.65 41.72
C ASN A 86 -32.49 41.77 42.75
N PRO A 87 -32.78 42.22 43.99
CA PRO A 87 -33.56 41.41 44.93
C PRO A 87 -35.00 41.16 44.45
N PHE A 88 -35.57 42.06 43.64
CA PHE A 88 -36.91 41.90 43.08
C PHE A 88 -36.94 40.89 41.93
N VAL A 89 -35.93 40.92 41.05
CA VAL A 89 -35.76 39.95 39.95
C VAL A 89 -35.44 38.56 40.51
N LEU A 90 -34.58 38.47 41.53
CA LEU A 90 -34.28 37.20 42.20
C LEU A 90 -35.50 36.65 42.96
N GLY A 91 -36.28 37.52 43.62
CA GLY A 91 -37.54 37.11 44.27
C GLY A 91 -38.61 36.66 43.28
N LEU A 92 -38.83 37.41 42.19
CA LEU A 92 -39.79 37.08 41.15
C LEU A 92 -39.41 35.78 40.44
N SER A 93 -38.12 35.59 40.12
CA SER A 93 -37.66 34.35 39.50
C SER A 93 -37.83 33.15 40.45
N GLN A 94 -37.56 33.29 41.76
CA GLN A 94 -37.90 32.23 42.71
C GLN A 94 -39.40 31.91 42.71
N VAL A 95 -40.29 32.91 42.76
CA VAL A 95 -41.74 32.66 42.73
C VAL A 95 -42.16 31.99 41.42
N VAL A 96 -41.65 32.45 40.27
CA VAL A 96 -41.93 31.85 38.96
C VAL A 96 -41.38 30.42 38.88
N PHE A 97 -40.17 30.14 39.34
CA PHE A 97 -39.62 28.79 39.34
C PHE A 97 -40.33 27.86 40.32
N THR A 98 -40.78 28.36 41.47
CA THR A 98 -41.53 27.55 42.45
C THR A 98 -42.96 27.29 41.96
N PHE A 99 -43.55 28.25 41.23
CA PHE A 99 -44.82 28.09 40.54
C PHE A 99 -44.71 27.14 39.35
N LEU A 100 -43.65 27.24 38.52
CA LEU A 100 -43.36 26.30 37.44
C LEU A 100 -43.04 24.90 37.98
N ASP A 101 -42.36 24.78 39.13
CA ASP A 101 -42.10 23.50 39.78
C ASP A 101 -43.38 22.90 40.39
N SER A 102 -44.27 23.73 40.94
CA SER A 102 -45.60 23.29 41.39
C SER A 102 -46.49 22.90 40.22
N LEU A 103 -46.53 23.69 39.14
CA LEU A 103 -47.21 23.32 37.90
C LEU A 103 -46.61 22.07 37.28
N ARG A 104 -45.29 21.87 37.30
CA ARG A 104 -44.65 20.63 36.81
C ARG A 104 -45.03 19.40 37.65
N LYS A 105 -45.27 19.59 38.95
CA LYS A 105 -45.69 18.54 39.88
C LYS A 105 -47.20 18.29 39.85
N GLU A 106 -47.99 19.32 39.55
CA GLU A 106 -49.46 19.31 39.45
C GLU A 106 -50.01 19.24 38.02
N LEU A 107 -49.18 19.27 36.97
CA LEU A 107 -49.53 18.84 35.58
C LEU A 107 -49.67 17.30 35.53
N ASP A 108 -50.55 16.86 36.41
CA ASP A 108 -51.66 15.94 36.30
C ASP A 108 -51.63 14.84 35.23
N GLN A 109 -52.16 13.71 35.66
CA GLN A 109 -52.40 12.49 34.89
C GLN A 109 -53.10 12.76 33.54
N SER A 110 -53.85 13.86 33.44
CA SER A 110 -54.47 14.37 32.21
C SER A 110 -53.48 14.82 31.13
N PHE A 111 -52.38 15.49 31.49
CA PHE A 111 -51.31 15.84 30.54
C PHE A 111 -50.55 14.59 30.09
N ALA A 112 -50.29 13.65 31.00
CA ALA A 112 -49.69 12.37 30.63
C ALA A 112 -50.59 11.54 29.69
N LEU A 113 -51.91 11.58 29.89
CA LEU A 113 -52.89 10.98 28.97
C LEU A 113 -52.87 11.65 27.59
N LEU A 114 -52.84 12.98 27.54
CA LEU A 114 -52.76 13.71 26.27
C LEU A 114 -51.42 13.46 25.56
N ALA A 115 -50.31 13.54 26.28
CA ALA A 115 -48.97 13.31 25.74
C ALA A 115 -48.81 11.86 25.24
N SER A 116 -49.29 10.86 25.97
CA SER A 116 -49.29 9.47 25.49
C SER A 116 -50.20 9.29 24.29
N SER A 117 -51.40 9.89 24.25
CA SER A 117 -52.27 9.85 23.08
C SER A 117 -51.63 10.47 21.84
N VAL A 118 -50.98 11.63 21.99
CA VAL A 118 -50.29 12.32 20.88
C VAL A 118 -49.09 11.50 20.44
N LEU A 119 -48.29 10.96 21.37
CA LEU A 119 -47.15 10.12 21.03
C LEU A 119 -47.58 8.80 20.37
N ASN A 120 -48.70 8.21 20.78
CA ASN A 120 -49.25 7.00 20.16
C ASN A 120 -49.69 7.24 18.73
N GLU A 121 -50.38 8.35 18.49
CA GLU A 121 -50.80 8.74 17.15
C GLU A 121 -49.60 9.10 16.26
N LEU A 122 -48.62 9.83 16.81
CA LEU A 122 -47.44 10.27 16.06
C LEU A 122 -46.46 9.13 15.75
N LEU A 123 -46.29 8.17 16.68
CA LEU A 123 -45.25 7.15 16.61
C LEU A 123 -45.81 5.75 16.33
N GLY A 124 -47.13 5.56 16.33
CA GLY A 124 -47.77 4.26 16.10
C GLY A 124 -47.50 3.25 17.21
N THR A 125 -47.30 3.72 18.44
CA THR A 125 -46.91 2.93 19.62
C THR A 125 -48.05 2.88 20.64
N ASP A 126 -47.97 1.94 21.59
CA ASP A 126 -48.92 1.83 22.71
C ASP A 126 -48.34 2.43 24.02
N PHE A 127 -47.96 3.70 24.04
CA PHE A 127 -47.65 4.41 25.28
C PHE A 127 -48.88 4.45 26.17
N THR A 128 -48.73 3.91 27.38
CA THR A 128 -49.70 4.08 28.46
C THR A 128 -49.19 5.10 29.48
N VAL A 129 -50.09 5.66 30.29
CA VAL A 129 -49.76 6.61 31.37
C VAL A 129 -48.70 6.06 32.33
N GLN A 130 -48.64 4.74 32.50
CA GLN A 130 -47.65 4.08 33.35
C GLN A 130 -46.22 4.21 32.80
N HIS A 131 -46.04 4.30 31.48
CA HIS A 131 -44.72 4.53 30.86
C HIS A 131 -44.24 5.97 31.05
N LEU A 132 -45.15 6.88 31.41
CA LEU A 132 -44.87 8.28 31.76
C LEU A 132 -44.80 8.49 33.28
N ALA A 133 -44.59 7.42 34.07
CA ALA A 133 -44.74 7.37 35.52
C ALA A 133 -44.34 8.64 36.28
N ALA A 134 -45.19 9.08 37.21
CA ALA A 134 -45.01 10.28 38.02
C ALA A 134 -43.91 10.09 39.09
N GLY A 135 -42.74 10.67 38.85
CA GLY A 135 -41.78 11.03 39.89
C GLY A 135 -41.23 12.44 39.63
N ALA A 136 -41.07 13.20 40.71
CA ALA A 136 -40.63 14.60 40.66
C ALA A 136 -39.11 14.76 40.66
N ASP A 137 -38.36 13.72 41.01
CA ASP A 137 -36.90 13.77 41.06
C ASP A 137 -36.25 13.56 39.69
N ILE A 138 -34.96 13.90 39.62
CA ILE A 138 -34.15 13.79 38.39
C ILE A 138 -34.07 12.33 37.94
N ASN A 139 -34.03 11.37 38.86
CA ASN A 139 -33.92 9.96 38.54
C ASN A 139 -35.18 9.43 37.84
N ALA A 140 -36.36 9.87 38.27
CA ALA A 140 -37.63 9.57 37.62
C ALA A 140 -37.75 10.22 36.24
N HIS A 141 -37.22 11.44 36.08
CA HIS A 141 -37.12 12.07 34.74
C HIS A 141 -36.20 11.28 33.81
N LEU A 142 -35.03 10.85 34.29
CA LEU A 142 -34.10 10.03 33.50
C LEU A 142 -34.69 8.66 33.17
N ALA A 143 -35.35 8.01 34.13
CA ALA A 143 -36.03 6.72 33.91
C ALA A 143 -37.14 6.84 32.86
N ARG A 144 -37.95 7.91 32.89
CA ARG A 144 -38.94 8.19 31.84
C ARG A 144 -38.31 8.42 30.47
N ALA A 145 -37.29 9.27 30.40
CA ALA A 145 -36.60 9.54 29.14
C ALA A 145 -36.01 8.25 28.54
N GLN A 146 -35.46 7.39 29.39
CA GLN A 146 -34.92 6.09 29.01
C GLN A 146 -36.03 5.13 28.53
N GLU A 147 -37.16 5.04 29.24
CA GLU A 147 -38.30 4.18 28.86
C GLU A 147 -38.93 4.63 27.54
N ILE A 148 -39.16 5.94 27.36
CA ILE A 148 -39.66 6.51 26.10
C ILE A 148 -38.69 6.22 24.96
N GLY A 149 -37.38 6.40 25.20
CA GLY A 149 -36.33 6.08 24.24
C GLY A 149 -36.32 4.59 23.86
N PHE A 150 -36.49 3.69 24.82
CA PHE A 150 -36.54 2.25 24.57
C PHE A 150 -37.78 1.84 23.76
N LEU A 151 -38.96 2.36 24.10
CA LEU A 151 -40.19 2.06 23.37
C LEU A 151 -40.11 2.53 21.92
N PHE A 152 -39.62 3.75 21.70
CA PHE A 152 -39.42 4.28 20.36
C PHE A 152 -38.39 3.44 19.57
N HIS A 153 -37.26 3.10 20.20
CA HIS A 153 -36.23 2.28 19.55
C HIS A 153 -36.76 0.88 19.22
N ARG A 154 -37.52 0.28 20.13
CA ARG A 154 -38.15 -1.02 19.94
C ARG A 154 -39.21 -0.99 18.84
N GLN A 155 -39.98 0.09 18.71
CA GLN A 155 -40.93 0.25 17.61
C GLN A 155 -40.20 0.36 16.27
N LEU A 156 -39.16 1.19 16.19
CA LEU A 156 -38.34 1.29 14.99
C LEU A 156 -37.73 -0.07 14.62
N LEU A 157 -37.13 -0.76 15.59
CA LEU A 157 -36.59 -2.10 15.38
C LEU A 157 -37.67 -3.07 14.92
N THR A 158 -38.84 -3.06 15.53
CA THR A 158 -39.96 -3.93 15.15
C THR A 158 -40.39 -3.66 13.70
N GLU A 159 -40.56 -2.40 13.31
CA GLU A 159 -40.94 -2.02 11.95
C GLU A 159 -39.87 -2.37 10.90
N PHE A 160 -38.59 -2.18 11.26
CA PHE A 160 -37.46 -2.53 10.41
C PHE A 160 -37.27 -4.04 10.28
N LEU A 161 -37.39 -4.79 11.38
CA LEU A 161 -37.21 -6.23 11.40
C LEU A 161 -38.39 -6.97 10.78
N GLN A 162 -39.61 -6.49 10.97
CA GLN A 162 -40.78 -6.99 10.23
C GLN A 162 -40.60 -6.80 8.71
N SER A 163 -39.86 -5.79 8.26
CA SER A 163 -39.57 -5.61 6.82
C SER A 163 -38.54 -6.62 6.29
N THR A 164 -37.73 -7.19 7.19
CA THR A 164 -36.75 -8.24 6.91
C THR A 164 -37.25 -9.65 7.29
N GLY A 165 -38.50 -9.79 7.76
CA GLY A 165 -39.08 -11.07 8.20
C GLY A 165 -38.68 -11.53 9.60
N MET A 166 -37.89 -10.76 10.35
CA MET A 166 -37.42 -11.11 11.70
C MET A 166 -38.39 -10.62 12.78
N THR A 167 -38.63 -11.41 13.83
CA THR A 167 -39.45 -11.01 14.98
C THR A 167 -38.59 -10.82 16.22
N LEU A 168 -38.81 -9.73 16.96
CA LEU A 168 -38.16 -9.48 18.25
C LEU A 168 -38.98 -10.17 19.35
N ASP A 169 -38.36 -11.01 20.21
CA ASP A 169 -39.06 -11.53 21.39
C ASP A 169 -39.20 -10.40 22.43
N PRO A 170 -40.43 -9.97 22.75
CA PRO A 170 -40.71 -8.90 23.71
C PRO A 170 -40.09 -9.07 25.09
N SER A 171 -39.89 -10.31 25.52
CA SER A 171 -39.77 -10.66 26.94
C SER A 171 -38.33 -10.96 27.37
N GLY A 172 -37.46 -11.34 26.43
CA GLY A 172 -36.06 -11.70 26.72
C GLY A 172 -35.01 -10.74 26.18
N GLY A 173 -35.39 -9.71 25.40
CA GLY A 173 -34.44 -8.84 24.70
C GLY A 173 -33.56 -9.57 23.66
N GLY A 174 -33.84 -10.85 23.40
CA GLY A 174 -33.16 -11.67 22.41
C GLY A 174 -33.83 -11.55 21.04
N PHE A 175 -33.02 -11.54 19.99
CA PHE A 175 -33.51 -11.66 18.62
C PHE A 175 -33.74 -13.14 18.32
N SER A 176 -34.97 -13.54 18.03
CA SER A 176 -35.22 -14.86 17.45
C SER A 176 -35.08 -14.75 15.93
N GLU A 177 -34.12 -15.47 15.35
CA GLU A 177 -34.06 -15.58 13.89
C GLU A 177 -35.36 -16.23 13.40
N PRO A 178 -36.00 -15.68 12.35
CA PRO A 178 -37.18 -16.28 11.77
C PRO A 178 -36.79 -17.62 11.18
N THR A 179 -37.20 -18.70 11.84
CA THR A 179 -37.16 -20.02 11.23
C THR A 179 -38.29 -20.07 10.21
N GLY A 180 -37.97 -19.74 8.96
CA GLY A 180 -38.87 -20.07 7.86
C GLY A 180 -39.23 -21.57 7.92
N PRO A 181 -40.32 -22.02 7.29
CA PRO A 181 -40.76 -23.42 7.34
C PRO A 181 -39.71 -24.43 6.85
N THR A 182 -38.60 -23.95 6.26
CA THR A 182 -37.45 -24.73 5.78
C THR A 182 -36.18 -24.61 6.64
N GLY A 183 -36.18 -23.84 7.73
CA GLY A 183 -35.00 -23.65 8.61
C GLY A 183 -33.85 -22.84 8.00
N ALA A 184 -34.05 -22.20 6.84
CA ALA A 184 -33.04 -21.34 6.23
C ALA A 184 -33.14 -19.92 6.80
N VAL A 185 -32.05 -19.43 7.39
CA VAL A 185 -31.90 -18.05 7.87
C VAL A 185 -32.13 -17.09 6.70
N GLU A 186 -33.22 -16.31 6.75
CA GLU A 186 -33.53 -15.32 5.72
C GLU A 186 -32.50 -14.17 5.83
N ARG A 187 -31.51 -14.17 4.92
CA ARG A 187 -30.43 -13.18 4.90
C ARG A 187 -30.98 -11.81 4.51
N ILE A 188 -30.47 -10.75 5.14
CA ILE A 188 -30.70 -9.35 4.73
C ILE A 188 -30.43 -9.23 3.22
N THR A 189 -31.44 -8.86 2.44
CA THR A 189 -31.33 -8.71 0.98
C THR A 189 -31.32 -7.24 0.57
N PRO A 190 -30.80 -6.89 -0.62
CA PRO A 190 -30.92 -5.52 -1.14
C PRO A 190 -32.38 -5.02 -1.15
N MET A 191 -33.33 -5.92 -1.44
CA MET A 191 -34.76 -5.58 -1.44
C MET A 191 -35.33 -5.33 -0.04
N SER A 192 -34.83 -6.01 1.01
CA SER A 192 -35.25 -5.70 2.38
C SER A 192 -34.74 -4.33 2.83
N GLY A 193 -33.55 -3.92 2.39
CA GLY A 193 -33.03 -2.56 2.60
C GLY A 193 -33.89 -1.47 1.94
N VAL A 194 -34.35 -1.69 0.70
CA VAL A 194 -35.26 -0.76 0.00
C VAL A 194 -36.61 -0.65 0.72
N ARG A 195 -37.19 -1.77 1.18
CA ARG A 195 -38.44 -1.78 1.94
C ARG A 195 -38.30 -1.06 3.29
N ALA A 196 -37.19 -1.29 4.00
CA ALA A 196 -36.86 -0.59 5.24
C ALA A 196 -36.75 0.93 5.03
N ALA A 197 -36.02 1.37 4.00
CA ALA A 197 -35.90 2.79 3.66
C ALA A 197 -37.25 3.44 3.27
N ALA A 198 -38.10 2.70 2.54
CA ALA A 198 -39.44 3.15 2.18
C ALA A 198 -40.35 3.30 3.41
N ARG A 199 -40.34 2.33 4.34
CA ARG A 199 -41.08 2.41 5.60
C ARG A 199 -40.62 3.56 6.48
N PHE A 200 -39.31 3.73 6.63
CA PHE A 200 -38.74 4.86 7.38
C PHE A 200 -39.14 6.20 6.78
N SER A 201 -39.07 6.33 5.45
CA SER A 201 -39.51 7.54 4.74
C SER A 201 -41.01 7.79 4.94
N GLY A 202 -41.83 6.74 4.92
CA GLY A 202 -43.26 6.81 5.23
C GLY A 202 -43.53 7.29 6.66
N LEU A 203 -42.79 6.77 7.64
CA LEU A 203 -42.86 7.20 9.04
C LEU A 203 -42.46 8.67 9.19
N ALA A 204 -41.36 9.09 8.56
CA ALA A 204 -40.91 10.49 8.58
C ALA A 204 -41.95 11.45 7.95
N ILE A 205 -42.59 11.04 6.85
CA ILE A 205 -43.66 11.81 6.20
C ILE A 205 -44.91 11.86 7.09
N ASN A 206 -45.30 10.74 7.70
CA ASN A 206 -46.45 10.69 8.60
C ASN A 206 -46.22 11.58 9.83
N PHE A 207 -45.02 11.51 10.42
CA PHE A 207 -44.62 12.36 11.54
C PHE A 207 -44.66 13.85 11.16
N ALA A 208 -44.10 14.22 10.01
CA ALA A 208 -44.14 15.61 9.52
C ALA A 208 -45.58 16.09 9.26
N THR A 209 -46.43 15.22 8.70
CA THR A 209 -47.84 15.52 8.41
C THR A 209 -48.64 15.72 9.69
N ALA A 210 -48.49 14.82 10.66
CA ALA A 210 -49.18 14.90 11.93
C ALA A 210 -48.71 16.09 12.76
N ASN A 211 -47.41 16.43 12.74
CA ASN A 211 -46.93 17.68 13.32
C ASN A 211 -47.56 18.91 12.63
N GLY A 212 -47.70 18.88 11.30
CA GLY A 212 -48.40 19.92 10.54
C GLY A 212 -49.88 20.08 10.94
N ILE A 213 -50.58 18.97 11.20
CA ILE A 213 -51.98 18.98 11.67
C ILE A 213 -52.06 19.56 13.09
N ILE A 214 -51.18 19.14 14.00
CA ILE A 214 -51.13 19.68 15.39
C ILE A 214 -50.84 21.18 15.36
N ALA A 215 -49.86 21.61 14.56
CA ALA A 215 -49.56 23.03 14.37
C ALA A 215 -50.76 23.83 13.86
N THR A 216 -51.54 23.23 12.95
CA THR A 216 -52.75 23.85 12.40
C THR A 216 -53.86 23.94 13.46
N LEU A 217 -54.09 22.88 14.24
CA LEU A 217 -55.08 22.87 15.32
C LEU A 217 -54.70 23.82 16.46
N ALA A 218 -53.42 23.91 16.81
CA ALA A 218 -52.89 24.86 17.78
C ALA A 218 -53.17 26.31 17.35
N GLY A 219 -53.04 26.61 16.06
CA GLY A 219 -53.36 27.93 15.51
C GLY A 219 -54.85 28.29 15.48
N LEU A 220 -55.76 27.31 15.64
CA LEU A 220 -57.22 27.54 15.66
C LEU A 220 -57.78 27.94 17.03
N VAL A 221 -56.99 27.86 18.10
CA VAL A 221 -57.39 28.27 19.46
C VAL A 221 -56.45 29.39 19.94
N PRO A 222 -56.69 30.66 19.55
CA PRO A 222 -55.72 31.75 19.72
C PRO A 222 -55.47 32.13 21.18
N GLU A 223 -56.44 31.90 22.06
CA GLU A 223 -56.39 32.37 23.46
C GLU A 223 -55.43 31.55 24.34
N VAL A 224 -55.00 30.35 23.90
CA VAL A 224 -54.25 29.41 24.77
C VAL A 224 -52.73 29.41 24.50
N HIS A 225 -52.21 30.27 23.62
CA HIS A 225 -50.75 30.38 23.35
C HIS A 225 -50.08 29.00 23.08
N LEU A 226 -50.72 28.17 22.26
CA LEU A 226 -50.23 26.83 21.91
C LEU A 226 -49.08 26.85 20.89
N ASP A 227 -48.53 28.02 20.58
CA ASP A 227 -47.38 28.18 19.67
C ASP A 227 -46.16 27.40 20.14
N GLU A 228 -46.01 27.22 21.46
CA GLU A 228 -44.95 26.41 22.07
C GLU A 228 -45.10 24.92 21.72
N ILE A 229 -46.33 24.41 21.55
CA ILE A 229 -46.57 23.00 21.18
C ILE A 229 -46.11 22.71 19.74
N ARG A 230 -46.23 23.70 18.84
CA ARG A 230 -45.74 23.59 17.47
C ARG A 230 -44.21 23.40 17.42
N GLU A 231 -43.49 24.12 18.28
CA GLU A 231 -42.03 24.04 18.35
C GLU A 231 -41.57 22.67 18.89
N ILE A 232 -42.33 22.04 19.79
CA ILE A 232 -42.01 20.72 20.32
C ILE A 232 -41.88 19.68 19.20
N GLY A 233 -42.80 19.66 18.23
CA GLY A 233 -42.73 18.68 17.13
C GLY A 233 -41.53 18.91 16.20
N GLU A 234 -41.15 20.17 15.99
CA GLU A 234 -39.97 20.53 15.20
C GLU A 234 -38.66 20.17 15.93
N GLU A 235 -38.58 20.47 17.23
CA GLU A 235 -37.42 20.14 18.06
C GLU A 235 -37.28 18.62 18.26
N VAL A 236 -38.38 17.89 18.38
CA VAL A 236 -38.36 16.42 18.41
C VAL A 236 -37.86 15.86 17.07
N ALA A 237 -38.34 16.36 15.93
CA ALA A 237 -37.84 15.92 14.61
C ALA A 237 -36.35 16.20 14.41
N LYS A 238 -35.88 17.37 14.87
CA LYS A 238 -34.46 17.77 14.84
C LYS A 238 -33.61 16.89 15.75
N ASN A 239 -34.02 16.70 17.00
CA ASN A 239 -33.29 15.92 17.99
C ASN A 239 -33.22 14.43 17.66
N LEU A 240 -34.28 13.87 17.05
CA LEU A 240 -34.28 12.50 16.53
C LEU A 240 -33.47 12.35 15.23
N GLY A 241 -32.99 13.45 14.65
CA GLY A 241 -32.18 13.44 13.44
C GLY A 241 -32.90 12.90 12.21
N LEU A 242 -34.24 12.88 12.19
CA LEU A 242 -35.05 12.27 11.13
C LEU A 242 -34.69 12.83 9.74
N GLY A 243 -34.47 14.14 9.64
CA GLY A 243 -34.07 14.78 8.39
C GLY A 243 -32.64 14.43 7.93
N ARG A 244 -31.73 14.03 8.83
CA ARG A 244 -30.40 13.52 8.45
C ARG A 244 -30.48 12.06 8.02
N LEU A 245 -31.23 11.24 8.75
CA LEU A 245 -31.43 9.83 8.42
C LEU A 245 -32.16 9.65 7.10
N GLN A 246 -33.17 10.46 6.80
CA GLN A 246 -33.87 10.45 5.52
C GLN A 246 -32.94 10.83 4.37
N ARG A 247 -32.09 11.86 4.56
CA ARG A 247 -31.06 12.22 3.57
C ARG A 247 -30.07 11.08 3.33
N LEU A 248 -29.62 10.39 4.38
CA LEU A 248 -28.73 9.23 4.25
C LEU A 248 -29.41 8.04 3.55
N ALA A 249 -30.68 7.78 3.83
CA ALA A 249 -31.45 6.72 3.18
C ALA A 249 -31.68 7.00 1.68
N LEU A 250 -31.92 8.26 1.32
CA LEU A 250 -32.14 8.68 -0.07
C LEU A 250 -30.85 8.95 -0.86
N ALA A 251 -29.72 9.20 -0.19
CA ALA A 251 -28.46 9.57 -0.83
C ALA A 251 -27.99 8.56 -1.90
N PRO A 252 -28.01 7.22 -1.68
CA PRO A 252 -27.61 6.26 -2.70
C PRO A 252 -28.49 6.29 -3.96
N ILE A 253 -29.81 6.48 -3.80
CA ILE A 253 -30.75 6.56 -4.91
C ILE A 253 -30.44 7.80 -5.76
N ILE A 254 -30.25 8.95 -5.11
CA ILE A 254 -29.90 10.21 -5.79
C ILE A 254 -28.52 10.09 -6.47
N GLN A 255 -27.53 9.53 -5.78
CA GLN A 255 -26.17 9.40 -6.29
C GLN A 255 -26.12 8.52 -7.55
N ILE A 256 -26.73 7.32 -7.50
CA ILE A 256 -26.64 6.32 -8.56
C ILE A 256 -27.57 6.67 -9.73
N LEU A 257 -28.80 7.12 -9.46
CA LEU A 257 -29.79 7.34 -10.54
C LEU A 257 -29.69 8.73 -11.18
N LEU A 258 -29.13 9.72 -10.48
CA LEU A 258 -29.07 11.11 -10.97
C LEU A 258 -27.63 11.63 -11.09
N ALA A 259 -26.86 11.61 -10.00
CA ALA A 259 -25.56 12.29 -9.97
C ALA A 259 -24.50 11.63 -10.87
N GLU A 260 -24.38 10.29 -10.83
CA GLU A 260 -23.40 9.55 -11.64
C GLU A 260 -23.69 9.60 -13.14
N PRO A 261 -24.92 9.34 -13.64
CA PRO A 261 -25.22 9.48 -15.07
C PRO A 261 -24.97 10.90 -15.59
N TYR A 262 -25.32 11.92 -14.81
CA TYR A 262 -25.05 13.31 -15.17
C TYR A 262 -23.54 13.59 -15.23
N LYS A 263 -22.76 13.08 -14.27
CA LYS A 263 -21.29 13.18 -14.29
C LYS A 263 -20.70 12.51 -15.54
N TRP A 264 -21.19 11.34 -15.94
CA TRP A 264 -20.74 10.68 -17.17
C TRP A 264 -21.02 11.50 -18.41
N PHE A 265 -22.24 12.04 -18.53
CA PHE A 265 -22.62 12.92 -19.64
C PHE A 265 -21.71 14.16 -19.73
N ILE A 266 -21.44 14.82 -18.59
CA ILE A 266 -20.52 15.95 -18.55
C ILE A 266 -19.10 15.53 -18.92
N ASN A 267 -18.62 14.38 -18.43
CA ASN A 267 -17.29 13.87 -18.79
C ASN A 267 -17.17 13.50 -20.28
N GLU A 268 -18.23 13.02 -20.91
CA GLU A 268 -18.24 12.70 -22.34
C GLU A 268 -18.11 13.97 -23.21
N ILE A 269 -18.82 15.04 -22.83
CA ILE A 269 -18.79 16.33 -23.53
C ILE A 269 -17.48 17.07 -23.26
N SER A 270 -17.08 17.18 -21.98
CA SER A 270 -15.96 18.02 -21.58
C SER A 270 -14.61 17.30 -21.62
N ARG A 271 -14.61 15.96 -21.59
CA ARG A 271 -13.42 15.10 -21.54
C ARG A 271 -12.34 15.65 -20.59
N PRO A 272 -12.69 15.96 -19.33
CA PRO A 272 -11.81 16.71 -18.44
C PRO A 272 -10.65 15.84 -17.94
N THR A 273 -10.82 14.52 -17.97
CA THR A 273 -9.81 13.57 -17.52
C THR A 273 -8.72 13.45 -18.58
N GLN A 274 -7.59 14.10 -18.32
CA GLN A 274 -6.37 13.88 -19.10
C GLN A 274 -5.71 12.56 -18.65
N LEU A 275 -4.98 11.93 -19.56
CA LEU A 275 -4.17 10.77 -19.22
C LEU A 275 -3.12 11.18 -18.17
N LYS A 276 -2.90 10.34 -17.17
CA LYS A 276 -1.86 10.60 -16.16
C LYS A 276 -0.47 10.53 -16.81
N LEU A 277 0.53 11.19 -16.22
CA LEU A 277 1.90 11.22 -16.73
C LEU A 277 2.42 9.82 -17.15
N GLY A 278 2.24 8.80 -16.31
CA GLY A 278 2.66 7.43 -16.64
C GLY A 278 1.90 6.79 -17.81
N GLU A 279 0.62 7.13 -17.97
CA GLU A 279 -0.24 6.64 -19.06
C GLU A 279 0.05 7.36 -20.39
N VAL A 280 0.51 8.61 -20.31
CA VAL A 280 0.90 9.44 -21.46
C VAL A 280 2.26 9.01 -22.02
N VAL A 281 3.22 8.69 -21.15
CA VAL A 281 4.60 8.51 -21.57
C VAL A 281 4.92 7.06 -22.01
N ASN A 282 4.26 6.05 -21.45
CA ASN A 282 4.47 4.66 -21.87
C ASN A 282 4.11 4.36 -23.35
N PRO A 283 2.98 4.86 -23.89
CA PRO A 283 2.62 4.67 -25.31
C PRO A 283 3.57 5.38 -26.30
N PHE A 284 4.32 6.38 -25.85
CA PHE A 284 5.34 7.05 -26.67
C PHE A 284 6.43 6.08 -27.11
N SER A 285 6.87 5.20 -26.20
CA SER A 285 7.91 4.21 -26.49
C SER A 285 7.51 3.22 -27.60
N GLY A 286 6.21 3.04 -27.84
CA GLY A 286 5.66 2.17 -28.89
C GLY A 286 5.21 2.89 -30.17
N ALA A 287 5.53 4.18 -30.34
CA ALA A 287 5.08 5.03 -31.46
C ALA A 287 3.54 5.14 -31.59
N VAL A 288 2.78 4.83 -30.54
CA VAL A 288 1.30 4.87 -30.56
C VAL A 288 0.78 6.32 -30.50
N MET A 289 1.50 7.21 -29.82
CA MET A 289 1.15 8.63 -29.72
C MET A 289 2.21 9.50 -30.42
N PRO A 290 1.80 10.32 -31.42
CA PRO A 290 2.70 11.28 -32.06
C PRO A 290 3.31 12.28 -31.05
N ALA A 291 4.61 12.55 -31.18
CA ALA A 291 5.34 13.48 -30.30
C ALA A 291 4.66 14.85 -30.09
N PRO A 292 4.03 15.48 -31.12
CA PRO A 292 3.36 16.77 -30.92
C PRO A 292 2.15 16.71 -30.00
N LEU A 293 1.42 15.59 -29.95
CA LEU A 293 0.26 15.43 -29.06
C LEU A 293 0.68 15.24 -27.62
N LEU A 294 1.73 14.44 -27.42
CA LEU A 294 2.38 14.24 -26.14
C LEU A 294 2.91 15.55 -25.57
N TRP A 295 3.62 16.34 -26.39
CA TRP A 295 4.13 17.66 -26.00
C TRP A 295 3.02 18.60 -25.54
N ARG A 296 1.91 18.67 -26.29
CA ARG A 296 0.73 19.49 -25.91
C ARG A 296 0.11 19.02 -24.60
N SER A 297 0.03 17.71 -24.37
CA SER A 297 -0.53 17.16 -23.13
C SER A 297 0.34 17.55 -21.93
N LEU A 298 1.66 17.35 -22.02
CA LEU A 298 2.59 17.70 -20.95
C LEU A 298 2.68 19.21 -20.72
N ALA A 299 2.61 20.03 -21.78
CA ALA A 299 2.56 21.48 -21.66
C ALA A 299 1.30 21.96 -20.92
N ARG A 300 0.14 21.31 -21.13
CA ARG A 300 -1.11 21.63 -20.40
C ARG A 300 -1.02 21.32 -18.91
N GLU A 301 -0.25 20.30 -18.54
CA GLU A 301 0.07 19.95 -17.14
C GLU A 301 1.14 20.87 -16.52
N GLY A 302 1.69 21.82 -17.30
CA GLY A 302 2.63 22.84 -16.81
C GLY A 302 4.11 22.44 -16.85
N TYR A 303 4.48 21.38 -17.58
CA TYR A 303 5.90 21.06 -17.80
C TYR A 303 6.53 22.07 -18.76
N SER A 304 7.76 22.51 -18.45
CA SER A 304 8.57 23.32 -19.37
C SER A 304 9.11 22.47 -20.53
N ASP A 305 9.41 23.11 -21.66
CA ASP A 305 9.92 22.45 -22.86
C ASP A 305 11.16 21.58 -22.59
N ASP A 306 12.10 22.06 -21.77
CA ASP A 306 13.29 21.29 -21.36
C ASP A 306 12.94 20.04 -20.53
N LYS A 307 11.96 20.14 -19.62
CA LYS A 307 11.48 19.01 -18.81
C LYS A 307 10.75 17.99 -19.66
N ILE A 308 9.99 18.45 -20.66
CA ILE A 308 9.32 17.58 -21.61
C ILE A 308 10.38 16.81 -22.42
N ALA A 309 11.38 17.49 -22.96
CA ALA A 309 12.49 16.84 -23.69
C ALA A 309 13.22 15.80 -22.81
N ALA A 310 13.52 16.14 -21.56
CA ALA A 310 14.16 15.22 -20.61
C ALA A 310 13.29 13.99 -20.29
N LEU A 311 11.99 14.18 -20.06
CA LEU A 311 11.03 13.08 -19.83
C LEU A 311 10.90 12.17 -21.05
N LEU A 312 10.85 12.74 -22.25
CA LEU A 312 10.82 11.96 -23.49
C LEU A 312 12.08 11.12 -23.62
N GLU A 313 13.25 11.70 -23.38
CA GLU A 313 14.53 10.98 -23.46
C GLU A 313 14.68 9.89 -22.37
N LEU A 314 14.11 10.11 -21.19
CA LEU A 314 14.09 9.12 -20.10
C LEU A 314 13.28 7.88 -20.47
N HIS A 315 12.18 8.05 -21.20
CA HIS A 315 11.26 6.96 -21.56
C HIS A 315 11.49 6.35 -22.95
N ARG A 316 12.46 6.87 -23.72
CA ARG A 316 12.90 6.18 -24.94
C ARG A 316 13.52 4.85 -24.57
N LYS A 317 13.10 3.78 -25.27
CA LYS A 317 13.71 2.47 -25.12
C LYS A 317 15.15 2.54 -25.62
N LYS A 318 16.10 2.42 -24.69
CA LYS A 318 17.53 2.36 -24.97
C LYS A 318 17.97 0.89 -24.99
N PRO A 319 19.00 0.53 -25.77
CA PRO A 319 19.60 -0.80 -25.66
C PRO A 319 20.08 -1.02 -24.22
N GLY A 320 19.83 -2.21 -23.68
CA GLY A 320 20.33 -2.56 -22.35
C GLY A 320 21.86 -2.68 -22.36
N GLU A 321 22.46 -2.75 -21.18
CA GLU A 321 23.92 -2.93 -21.03
C GLU A 321 24.44 -4.14 -21.85
N SER A 322 23.75 -5.29 -21.77
CA SER A 322 24.11 -6.49 -22.54
C SER A 322 23.97 -6.32 -24.06
N ASP A 323 22.97 -5.57 -24.53
CA ASP A 323 22.78 -5.29 -25.96
C ASP A 323 23.91 -4.39 -26.48
N ILE A 324 24.32 -3.38 -25.70
CA ILE A 324 25.43 -2.48 -26.03
C ILE A 324 26.73 -3.28 -26.22
N LEU A 325 27.02 -4.22 -25.32
CA LEU A 325 28.21 -5.06 -25.41
C LEU A 325 28.12 -6.04 -26.59
N THR A 326 26.96 -6.64 -26.83
CA THR A 326 26.76 -7.51 -28.00
C THR A 326 26.99 -6.74 -29.30
N LEU A 327 26.54 -5.49 -29.38
CA LEU A 327 26.79 -4.61 -30.54
C LEU A 327 28.26 -4.23 -30.68
N PHE A 328 28.97 -4.05 -29.58
CA PHE A 328 30.42 -3.82 -29.58
C PHE A 328 31.20 -5.05 -30.07
N GLU A 329 30.90 -6.23 -29.52
CA GLU A 329 31.52 -7.50 -29.93
C GLU A 329 31.24 -7.83 -31.40
N GLY A 330 30.05 -7.46 -31.90
CA GLY A 330 29.69 -7.54 -33.31
C GLY A 330 30.35 -6.48 -34.22
N GLY A 331 31.14 -5.56 -33.67
CA GLY A 331 31.81 -4.48 -34.40
C GLY A 331 30.87 -3.37 -34.89
N HIS A 332 29.64 -3.33 -34.40
CA HIS A 332 28.67 -2.28 -34.74
C HIS A 332 28.91 -0.99 -33.94
N TYR A 333 29.43 -1.10 -32.72
CA TYR A 333 29.83 0.03 -31.88
C TYR A 333 31.35 0.06 -31.71
N ASP A 334 31.90 1.27 -31.67
CA ASP A 334 33.27 1.52 -31.20
C ASP A 334 33.28 1.85 -29.69
N ASP A 335 34.47 1.92 -29.10
CA ASP A 335 34.65 2.21 -27.67
C ASP A 335 33.96 3.52 -27.27
N ALA A 336 34.12 4.58 -28.08
CA ALA A 336 33.56 5.90 -27.80
C ALA A 336 32.01 5.88 -27.78
N ARG A 337 31.40 5.08 -28.65
CA ARG A 337 29.96 4.88 -28.70
C ARG A 337 29.47 4.09 -27.50
N VAL A 338 30.16 3.02 -27.10
CA VAL A 338 29.83 2.25 -25.90
C VAL A 338 29.87 3.15 -24.66
N GLN A 339 30.92 3.94 -24.48
CA GLN A 339 31.04 4.89 -23.37
C GLN A 339 29.88 5.91 -23.37
N THR A 340 29.48 6.40 -24.53
CA THR A 340 28.34 7.32 -24.66
C THR A 340 27.01 6.66 -24.28
N GLU A 341 26.77 5.43 -24.70
CA GLU A 341 25.52 4.73 -24.38
C GLU A 341 25.47 4.28 -22.91
N LEU A 342 26.58 3.84 -22.32
CA LEU A 342 26.66 3.57 -20.88
C LEU A 342 26.37 4.84 -20.07
N ARG A 343 26.91 6.00 -20.46
CA ARG A 343 26.57 7.28 -19.79
C ARG A 343 25.09 7.63 -19.89
N ARG A 344 24.44 7.29 -21.01
CA ARG A 344 22.98 7.45 -21.18
C ARG A 344 22.14 6.51 -20.33
N LEU A 345 22.72 5.42 -19.83
CA LEU A 345 22.13 4.52 -18.83
C LEU A 345 22.37 5.00 -17.39
N GLY A 346 23.13 6.09 -17.20
CA GLY A 346 23.34 6.71 -15.89
C GLY A 346 24.69 6.42 -15.24
N TYR A 347 25.61 5.74 -15.93
CA TYR A 347 27.00 5.63 -15.47
C TYR A 347 27.71 6.98 -15.63
N ASP A 348 28.59 7.33 -14.70
CA ASP A 348 29.51 8.45 -14.89
C ASP A 348 30.66 8.06 -15.84
N ASP A 349 31.51 9.01 -16.23
CA ASP A 349 32.60 8.75 -17.18
C ASP A 349 33.55 7.63 -16.69
N THR A 350 33.91 7.65 -15.41
CA THR A 350 34.77 6.64 -14.78
C THR A 350 34.08 5.28 -14.71
N GLY A 351 32.82 5.25 -14.25
CA GLY A 351 32.05 4.03 -14.11
C GLY A 351 31.76 3.37 -15.45
N ALA A 352 31.50 4.14 -16.50
CA ALA A 352 31.33 3.63 -17.85
C ALA A 352 32.63 2.98 -18.38
N SER A 353 33.79 3.58 -18.12
CA SER A 353 35.10 3.02 -18.49
C SER A 353 35.38 1.70 -17.76
N VAL A 354 35.22 1.70 -16.43
CA VAL A 354 35.47 0.51 -15.60
C VAL A 354 34.49 -0.61 -15.94
N LYS A 355 33.21 -0.28 -16.19
CA LYS A 355 32.21 -1.28 -16.54
C LYS A 355 32.54 -1.95 -17.88
N PHE A 356 32.84 -1.14 -18.88
CA PHE A 356 33.22 -1.63 -20.20
C PHE A 356 34.45 -2.55 -20.14
N GLU A 357 35.51 -2.15 -19.41
CA GLU A 357 36.71 -2.97 -19.24
C GLU A 357 36.40 -4.29 -18.50
N ALA A 358 35.61 -4.23 -17.43
CA ALA A 358 35.22 -5.42 -16.67
C ALA A 358 34.42 -6.42 -17.53
N ASP A 359 33.50 -5.93 -18.35
CA ASP A 359 32.72 -6.79 -19.25
C ASP A 359 33.57 -7.33 -20.39
N HIS A 360 34.48 -6.53 -20.93
CA HIS A 360 35.41 -6.97 -21.96
C HIS A 360 36.33 -8.09 -21.42
N LEU A 361 36.86 -7.94 -20.22
CA LEU A 361 37.64 -8.99 -19.54
C LEU A 361 36.78 -10.24 -19.29
N LYS A 362 35.52 -10.08 -18.89
CA LYS A 362 34.59 -11.20 -18.70
C LYS A 362 34.31 -11.94 -20.01
N ALA A 363 34.15 -11.24 -21.12
CA ALA A 363 33.94 -11.82 -22.45
C ALA A 363 35.19 -12.56 -22.96
N GLN A 364 36.39 -12.10 -22.61
CA GLN A 364 37.64 -12.77 -22.97
C GLN A 364 37.94 -14.03 -22.15
N ARG A 365 37.37 -14.15 -20.94
CA ARG A 365 37.70 -15.22 -19.98
C ARG A 365 37.50 -16.66 -20.54
N PRO A 366 36.42 -16.99 -21.27
CA PRO A 366 36.26 -18.33 -21.84
C PRO A 366 37.37 -18.71 -22.82
N TYR A 367 37.83 -17.76 -23.65
CA TYR A 367 38.94 -18.00 -24.59
C TYR A 367 40.27 -18.19 -23.84
N GLN A 368 40.51 -17.40 -22.80
CA GLN A 368 41.68 -17.56 -21.94
C GLN A 368 41.66 -18.93 -21.22
N ASP A 369 40.49 -19.36 -20.75
CA ASP A 369 40.30 -20.65 -20.10
C ASP A 369 40.55 -21.82 -21.07
N GLU A 370 40.10 -21.70 -22.34
CA GLU A 370 40.35 -22.67 -23.41
C GLU A 370 41.84 -22.78 -23.76
N VAL A 371 42.50 -21.64 -23.99
CA VAL A 371 43.95 -21.60 -24.27
C VAL A 371 44.73 -22.19 -23.10
N ARG A 372 44.39 -21.80 -21.87
CA ARG A 372 45.02 -22.35 -20.66
C ARG A 372 44.84 -23.87 -20.58
N ALA A 373 43.64 -24.37 -20.82
CA ALA A 373 43.37 -25.82 -20.79
C ALA A 373 44.18 -26.57 -21.84
N ALA A 374 44.26 -26.04 -23.07
CA ALA A 374 45.02 -26.63 -24.16
C ALA A 374 46.53 -26.67 -23.87
N VAL A 375 47.10 -25.58 -23.36
CA VAL A 375 48.53 -25.48 -23.04
C VAL A 375 48.90 -26.40 -21.87
N VAL A 376 48.06 -26.47 -20.83
CA VAL A 376 48.27 -27.40 -19.71
C VAL A 376 48.23 -28.86 -20.19
N ALA A 377 47.31 -29.20 -21.10
CA ALA A 377 47.25 -30.53 -21.69
C ALA A 377 48.51 -30.85 -22.50
N ALA A 378 48.95 -29.93 -23.38
CA ALA A 378 50.17 -30.08 -24.16
C ALA A 378 51.41 -30.32 -23.28
N TYR A 379 51.52 -29.63 -22.14
CA TYR A 379 52.62 -29.86 -21.19
C TYR A 379 52.51 -31.23 -20.49
N ALA A 380 51.30 -31.62 -20.07
CA ALA A 380 51.06 -32.90 -19.41
C ALA A 380 51.34 -34.10 -20.33
N ASP A 381 51.07 -33.95 -21.63
CA ASP A 381 51.36 -34.95 -22.67
C ASP A 381 52.83 -34.92 -23.14
N GLY A 382 53.63 -33.95 -22.67
CA GLY A 382 55.04 -33.82 -23.00
C GLY A 382 55.33 -33.19 -24.36
N HIS A 383 54.34 -32.55 -25.00
CA HIS A 383 54.51 -31.83 -26.26
C HIS A 383 55.24 -30.50 -26.12
N ILE A 384 55.23 -29.90 -24.93
CA ILE A 384 55.97 -28.68 -24.61
C ILE A 384 56.77 -28.84 -23.32
N GLU A 385 57.87 -28.10 -23.23
CA GLU A 385 58.72 -28.05 -22.04
C GLU A 385 58.19 -27.06 -21.00
N ARG A 386 58.73 -27.13 -19.77
CA ARG A 386 58.30 -26.26 -18.67
C ARG A 386 58.52 -24.78 -18.97
N GLY A 387 59.65 -24.43 -19.59
CA GLY A 387 59.96 -23.06 -19.97
C GLY A 387 58.99 -22.50 -21.01
N GLU A 388 58.55 -23.34 -21.95
CA GLU A 388 57.54 -22.98 -22.96
C GLU A 388 56.16 -22.78 -22.33
N LEU A 389 55.73 -23.70 -21.44
CA LEU A 389 54.52 -23.55 -20.65
C LEU A 389 54.52 -22.21 -19.89
N GLU A 390 55.61 -21.92 -19.17
CA GLU A 390 55.73 -20.68 -18.40
C GLU A 390 55.72 -19.45 -19.30
N GLY A 391 56.41 -19.49 -20.44
CA GLY A 391 56.36 -18.42 -21.45
C GLY A 391 54.94 -18.14 -21.96
N ILE A 392 54.19 -19.20 -22.30
CA ILE A 392 52.81 -19.06 -22.77
C ILE A 392 51.89 -18.56 -21.64
N VAL A 393 51.96 -19.15 -20.45
CA VAL A 393 51.15 -18.74 -19.28
C VAL A 393 51.44 -17.29 -18.88
N ASN A 394 52.68 -16.82 -19.01
CA ASN A 394 53.05 -15.42 -18.75
C ASN A 394 52.51 -14.44 -19.81
N SER A 395 52.21 -14.93 -21.02
CA SER A 395 51.58 -14.12 -22.08
C SER A 395 50.07 -13.97 -21.93
N ILE A 396 49.42 -14.84 -21.14
CA ILE A 396 47.99 -14.75 -20.83
C ILE A 396 47.82 -13.74 -19.67
N PRO A 397 46.85 -12.82 -19.73
CA PRO A 397 46.62 -11.81 -18.69
C PRO A 397 46.00 -12.42 -17.41
N LEU A 398 46.79 -13.22 -16.71
CA LEU A 398 46.43 -13.86 -15.44
C LEU A 398 47.12 -13.15 -14.27
N SER A 399 46.47 -13.18 -13.10
CA SER A 399 47.10 -12.72 -11.86
C SER A 399 48.32 -13.58 -11.50
N ALA A 400 49.23 -13.05 -10.70
CA ALA A 400 50.43 -13.79 -10.27
C ALA A 400 50.08 -15.11 -9.57
N ASP A 401 49.04 -15.11 -8.73
CA ASP A 401 48.57 -16.28 -8.00
C ASP A 401 47.93 -17.32 -8.93
N GLU A 402 47.11 -16.88 -9.89
CA GLU A 402 46.54 -17.78 -10.90
C GLU A 402 47.62 -18.42 -11.76
N ARG A 403 48.64 -17.66 -12.19
CA ARG A 403 49.78 -18.22 -12.93
C ARG A 403 50.50 -19.30 -12.12
N ALA A 404 50.79 -19.01 -10.85
CA ALA A 404 51.43 -20.00 -9.96
C ALA A 404 50.57 -21.27 -9.82
N LEU A 405 49.26 -21.13 -9.63
CA LEU A 405 48.33 -22.26 -9.55
C LEU A 405 48.27 -23.07 -10.84
N VAL A 406 48.29 -22.42 -12.00
CA VAL A 406 48.31 -23.10 -13.31
C VAL A 406 49.58 -23.93 -13.50
N LEU A 407 50.74 -23.37 -13.15
CA LEU A 407 52.02 -24.08 -13.24
C LEU A 407 52.07 -25.26 -12.27
N ILE A 408 51.58 -25.10 -11.04
CA ILE A 408 51.47 -26.20 -10.06
C ILE A 408 50.53 -27.29 -10.56
N ALA A 409 49.36 -26.91 -11.09
CA ALA A 409 48.38 -27.85 -11.63
C ALA A 409 48.93 -28.61 -12.85
N ALA A 410 49.68 -27.93 -13.72
CA ALA A 410 50.34 -28.52 -14.87
C ALA A 410 51.44 -29.51 -14.45
N ASP A 411 52.30 -29.13 -13.48
CA ASP A 411 53.32 -30.01 -12.90
C ASP A 411 52.71 -31.26 -12.27
N TYR A 412 51.61 -31.08 -11.55
CA TYR A 412 50.87 -32.20 -10.96
C TYR A 412 50.31 -33.12 -12.05
N LYS A 413 49.63 -32.57 -13.07
CA LYS A 413 49.12 -33.34 -14.21
C LYS A 413 50.20 -34.08 -15.01
N ARG A 414 51.44 -33.56 -15.05
CA ARG A 414 52.56 -34.24 -15.72
C ARG A 414 53.17 -35.35 -14.86
N LYS A 415 53.24 -35.14 -13.53
CA LYS A 415 53.73 -36.15 -12.58
C LYS A 415 52.75 -37.29 -12.39
N VAL A 416 51.45 -37.02 -12.48
CA VAL A 416 50.43 -38.06 -12.48
C VAL A 416 50.50 -38.79 -13.83
N PRO A 417 50.83 -40.08 -13.85
CA PRO A 417 50.85 -40.86 -15.08
C PRO A 417 49.44 -40.87 -15.72
N ASN A 418 49.29 -40.15 -16.83
CA ASN A 418 47.98 -39.98 -17.49
C ASN A 418 47.56 -41.22 -18.31
N LYS A 419 48.47 -42.17 -18.53
CA LYS A 419 48.23 -43.39 -19.31
C LYS A 419 48.78 -44.61 -18.58
N HIS A 420 47.89 -45.36 -17.98
CA HIS A 420 48.15 -46.70 -17.52
C HIS A 420 47.66 -47.71 -18.55
N LEU A 421 48.31 -48.87 -18.62
CA LEU A 421 47.75 -50.00 -19.35
C LEU A 421 46.38 -50.32 -18.75
N THR A 422 45.38 -50.49 -19.61
CA THR A 422 44.06 -50.99 -19.19
C THR A 422 44.22 -52.36 -18.55
N VAL A 423 43.30 -52.76 -17.67
CA VAL A 423 43.34 -54.09 -17.03
C VAL A 423 43.44 -55.20 -18.07
N ALA A 424 42.70 -55.10 -19.17
CA ALA A 424 42.76 -56.06 -20.27
C ALA A 424 44.16 -56.13 -20.93
N GLN A 425 44.84 -54.99 -21.09
CA GLN A 425 46.21 -54.96 -21.62
C GLN A 425 47.21 -55.55 -20.61
N LEU A 426 47.02 -55.29 -19.31
CA LEU A 426 47.83 -55.90 -18.25
C LEU A 426 47.63 -57.43 -18.20
N GLU A 427 46.39 -57.91 -18.31
CA GLU A 427 46.07 -59.34 -18.38
C GLU A 427 46.75 -59.98 -19.59
N THR A 428 46.66 -59.33 -20.75
CA THR A 428 47.29 -59.81 -21.98
C THR A 428 48.81 -59.84 -21.85
N ALA A 429 49.41 -58.82 -21.23
CA ALA A 429 50.85 -58.78 -20.96
C ALA A 429 51.28 -59.91 -20.01
N LEU A 430 50.49 -60.20 -18.98
CA LEU A 430 50.75 -61.31 -18.05
C LEU A 430 50.60 -62.68 -18.75
N GLU A 431 49.56 -62.86 -19.57
CA GLU A 431 49.35 -64.07 -20.37
C GLU A 431 50.50 -64.34 -21.34
N GLN A 432 51.07 -63.28 -21.91
CA GLN A 432 52.22 -63.35 -22.81
C GLN A 432 53.56 -63.47 -22.07
N GLY A 433 53.55 -63.41 -20.73
CA GLY A 433 54.76 -63.44 -19.91
C GLY A 433 55.66 -62.21 -20.09
N ILE A 434 55.09 -61.09 -20.58
CA ILE A 434 55.78 -59.81 -20.71
C ILE A 434 55.99 -59.18 -19.33
N ILE A 435 55.01 -59.34 -18.45
CA ILE A 435 55.08 -58.93 -17.04
C ILE A 435 54.84 -60.13 -16.14
N ASP A 436 55.38 -60.09 -14.93
CA ASP A 436 55.13 -61.11 -13.91
C ASP A 436 53.94 -60.77 -12.99
N VAL A 437 53.64 -61.67 -12.05
CA VAL A 437 52.51 -61.52 -11.11
C VAL A 437 52.73 -60.34 -10.14
N ALA A 438 53.98 -60.07 -9.74
CA ALA A 438 54.29 -58.98 -8.84
C ALA A 438 54.10 -57.63 -9.56
N GLU A 439 54.55 -57.53 -10.81
CA GLU A 439 54.36 -56.37 -11.68
C GLU A 439 52.88 -56.14 -12.01
N PHE A 440 52.10 -57.19 -12.27
CA PHE A 440 50.65 -57.09 -12.47
C PHE A 440 49.94 -56.52 -11.24
N ASN A 441 50.24 -57.02 -10.03
CA ASN A 441 49.69 -56.49 -8.78
C ASN A 441 50.11 -55.03 -8.52
N ALA A 442 51.39 -54.69 -8.76
CA ALA A 442 51.86 -53.32 -8.64
C ALA A 442 51.12 -52.38 -9.60
N ALA A 443 50.87 -52.81 -10.84
CA ALA A 443 50.11 -52.05 -11.82
C ALA A 443 48.63 -51.86 -11.41
N LEU A 444 47.98 -52.88 -10.82
CA LEU A 444 46.62 -52.74 -10.28
C LEU A 444 46.55 -51.79 -9.09
N SER A 445 47.58 -51.78 -8.23
CA SER A 445 47.69 -50.83 -7.12
C SER A 445 47.80 -49.39 -7.62
N VAL A 446 48.63 -49.16 -8.65
CA VAL A 446 48.76 -47.85 -9.31
C VAL A 446 47.45 -47.40 -9.96
N LEU A 447 46.65 -48.33 -10.48
CA LEU A 447 45.31 -48.07 -11.01
C LEU A 447 44.23 -47.81 -9.93
N GLY A 448 44.57 -47.95 -8.65
CA GLY A 448 43.66 -47.66 -7.53
C GLY A 448 42.68 -48.78 -7.18
N TYR A 449 42.87 -50.01 -7.67
CA TYR A 449 42.06 -51.15 -7.24
C TYR A 449 42.31 -51.48 -5.76
N SER A 450 41.29 -51.94 -5.06
CA SER A 450 41.43 -52.41 -3.68
C SER A 450 42.25 -53.71 -3.59
N MET A 451 42.84 -54.01 -2.44
CA MET A 451 43.63 -55.24 -2.26
C MET A 451 42.80 -56.50 -2.50
N ASP A 452 41.52 -56.51 -2.13
CA ASP A 452 40.64 -57.66 -2.38
C ASP A 452 40.35 -57.83 -3.88
N ASP A 453 40.14 -56.72 -4.60
CA ASP A 453 39.98 -56.74 -6.06
C ASP A 453 41.26 -57.20 -6.77
N HIS A 454 42.45 -56.87 -6.24
CA HIS A 454 43.72 -57.39 -6.77
C HIS A 454 43.74 -58.90 -6.76
N TYR A 455 43.38 -59.51 -5.63
CA TYR A 455 43.36 -60.97 -5.50
C TYR A 455 42.33 -61.61 -6.43
N ILE A 456 41.14 -61.02 -6.55
CA ILE A 456 40.09 -61.53 -7.44
C ILE A 456 40.55 -61.48 -8.90
N LEU A 457 41.03 -60.32 -9.37
CA LEU A 457 41.51 -60.15 -10.74
C LEU A 457 42.71 -61.05 -11.05
N LEU A 458 43.64 -61.18 -10.10
CA LEU A 458 44.77 -62.08 -10.24
C LEU A 458 44.33 -63.53 -10.34
N LEU A 459 43.43 -63.99 -9.46
CA LEU A 459 42.91 -65.37 -9.50
C LEU A 459 42.15 -65.66 -10.79
N LEU A 460 41.35 -64.70 -11.29
CA LEU A 460 40.66 -64.82 -12.56
C LEU A 460 41.65 -64.95 -13.73
N THR A 461 42.70 -64.12 -13.73
CA THR A 461 43.72 -64.12 -14.78
C THR A 461 44.56 -65.39 -14.75
N LEU A 462 44.95 -65.87 -13.55
CA LEU A 462 45.68 -67.13 -13.39
C LEU A 462 44.83 -68.35 -13.79
N ASN A 463 43.53 -68.34 -13.47
CA ASN A 463 42.60 -69.38 -13.92
C ASN A 463 42.49 -69.41 -15.44
N LYS A 464 42.38 -68.23 -16.08
CA LYS A 464 42.38 -68.08 -17.54
C LYS A 464 43.69 -68.61 -18.16
N LEU A 465 44.84 -68.28 -17.58
CA LEU A 465 46.15 -68.76 -18.04
C LEU A 465 46.31 -70.28 -17.90
N ASN A 466 45.82 -70.87 -16.80
CA ASN A 466 45.79 -72.33 -16.62
C ASN A 466 44.90 -73.01 -17.68
N LYS A 467 43.71 -72.48 -17.95
CA LYS A 467 42.83 -72.98 -19.02
C LYS A 467 43.49 -72.93 -20.39
N LEU A 468 44.23 -71.85 -20.69
CA LEU A 468 44.98 -71.72 -21.94
C LEU A 468 46.10 -72.76 -22.03
N LYS A 469 46.85 -73.01 -20.94
CA LYS A 469 47.89 -74.05 -20.88
C LYS A 469 47.32 -75.45 -21.05
N GLU A 470 46.23 -75.78 -20.37
CA GLU A 470 45.53 -77.06 -20.52
C GLU A 470 45.04 -77.26 -21.96
N ALA A 471 44.44 -76.23 -22.57
CA ALA A 471 44.00 -76.27 -23.95
C ALA A 471 45.16 -76.46 -24.94
N ALA A 472 46.30 -75.78 -24.70
CA ALA A 472 47.51 -75.94 -25.51
C ALA A 472 48.11 -77.35 -25.37
N ALA A 473 48.21 -77.87 -24.15
CA ALA A 473 48.67 -79.24 -23.87
C ALA A 473 47.75 -80.29 -24.52
N ALA A 474 46.43 -80.11 -24.41
CA ALA A 474 45.45 -80.97 -25.06
C ALA A 474 45.57 -80.93 -26.60
N LYS A 475 45.82 -79.74 -27.18
CA LYS A 475 46.09 -79.61 -28.63
C LYS A 475 47.39 -80.32 -29.03
N ALA A 476 48.46 -80.16 -28.26
CA ALA A 476 49.74 -80.83 -28.50
C ALA A 476 49.61 -82.36 -28.40
N ALA A 477 48.91 -82.88 -27.38
CA ALA A 477 48.63 -84.30 -27.23
C ALA A 477 47.79 -84.86 -28.40
N ARG A 478 46.77 -84.12 -28.85
CA ARG A 478 45.98 -84.48 -30.04
C ARG A 478 46.83 -84.48 -31.31
N ALA A 479 47.73 -83.51 -31.48
CA ALA A 479 48.64 -83.45 -32.62
C ALA A 479 49.63 -84.63 -32.61
N ALA A 480 50.23 -84.94 -31.46
CA ALA A 480 51.13 -86.09 -31.29
C ALA A 480 50.41 -87.43 -31.56
N ALA A 481 49.18 -87.60 -31.07
CA ALA A 481 48.38 -88.80 -31.33
C ALA A 481 48.01 -88.96 -32.82
N LYS A 482 47.77 -87.85 -33.54
CA LYS A 482 47.56 -87.88 -35.00
C LYS A 482 48.85 -88.22 -35.75
N ALA A 483 49.98 -87.63 -35.37
CA ALA A 483 51.28 -87.94 -35.96
C ALA A 483 51.64 -89.43 -35.79
N ALA A 484 51.37 -89.99 -34.61
CA ALA A 484 51.56 -91.43 -34.35
C ALA A 484 50.66 -92.33 -35.21
N LYS A 485 49.44 -91.90 -35.56
CA LYS A 485 48.52 -92.66 -36.42
C LYS A 485 48.79 -92.48 -37.92
N GLY A 486 49.38 -91.35 -38.34
CA GLY A 486 49.69 -91.03 -39.74
C GLY A 486 50.97 -91.67 -40.29
N GLY A 487 51.77 -92.34 -39.46
CA GLY A 487 52.97 -93.07 -39.88
C GLY A 487 52.71 -94.44 -40.55
N ALA A 488 51.44 -94.84 -40.71
CA ALA A 488 51.09 -96.00 -41.52
C ALA A 488 51.31 -95.64 -43.00
N THR A 489 52.42 -96.12 -43.54
CA THR A 489 52.78 -96.04 -44.96
C THR A 489 51.57 -96.47 -45.79
N PRO A 490 51.11 -95.67 -46.78
CA PRO A 490 50.05 -96.13 -47.66
C PRO A 490 50.49 -97.45 -48.29
N PRO A 491 49.62 -98.47 -48.35
CA PRO A 491 49.95 -99.71 -49.03
C PRO A 491 50.33 -99.40 -50.48
N PRO A 492 51.35 -100.08 -51.04
CA PRO A 492 51.87 -99.79 -52.37
C PRO A 492 50.73 -99.85 -53.39
N THR A 493 50.61 -98.78 -54.18
CA THR A 493 49.66 -98.65 -55.28
C THR A 493 49.84 -99.83 -56.22
N SER A 494 48.88 -100.76 -56.22
CA SER A 494 48.86 -101.91 -57.11
C SER A 494 48.79 -101.42 -58.55
N THR A 495 49.75 -101.87 -59.35
CA THR A 495 49.91 -101.65 -60.77
C THR A 495 48.65 -102.06 -61.54
N PRO A 496 48.08 -101.22 -62.42
CA PRO A 496 46.97 -101.61 -63.28
C PRO A 496 47.46 -102.58 -64.35
N THR A 497 46.85 -103.77 -64.41
CA THR A 497 47.07 -104.78 -65.44
C THR A 497 46.32 -104.38 -66.71
N VAL A 498 47.03 -104.33 -67.84
CA VAL A 498 46.51 -104.05 -69.20
C VAL A 498 46.05 -105.37 -69.84
N PRO A 499 44.87 -105.42 -70.50
CA PRO A 499 44.52 -106.47 -71.47
C PRO A 499 45.08 -106.20 -72.87
#